data_AF-A0A6B3KEV0-F1
#
_entry.id   AF-A0A6B3KEV0-F1
#
_cell.length_a   1.000
_cell.length_b   1.000
_cell.length_c   1.000
_cell.angle_alpha   90.00
_cell.angle_beta   90.00
_cell.angle_gamma   90.00
#
_symmetry.space_group_name_H-M   'P 1'
#
loop_
_entity.id
_entity.type
_entity.pdbx_description
1 polymer ?
#
loop_
_entity_poly.entity_id
_entity_poly.type
_entity_poly.pdbx_seq_one_letter_code
_entity_poly.pdbx_strand_id
1 'polypeptide(L)'
;MARIPDAFIDELLARTDIVEVVGGRVPLKRQGKEYSARCPFHDERSASFTVSPTKQFYHCFGCGAHGTAISFLMNYDRLEFLDAVDELAKRAGMDIPRETQQRTPQQQDDSRELYSALDAATKFFQRQLEGSERARDYLDGRGVDADNRARFQIGYAPDGYSALKDTLGTDARRMSVLERAGLFSKNDRGHVYDKFRDRVMFPIFDRRGRVIAFGGRIMGAPADGRDPGPKYLNSPETALFHKGRELYGLWQVRQANQKIERLIVVEGYMDVVSLFQFGVTQAVATLGTATTPEHAELLFRNAPDVYFCFDGDNAGRKAGWRALESVLPRMKDGRQAFFLFLPDGEDPDTIVRKEGAQAFDQRLKQATPLSQFFFDEMSREINLHTLDGKARLAERARPLLAQIPEGAFGDLMKQELARLTGVGATASAQQSAPRLRLPARVGAPTQKRSLVRASIAILLQRPSLAMSLEGVHDFSGLRLPGIDLLMELLDLVRQRPEISTGALLEHFAERQELAALQKLAAQELPGDEHSWTLELHDVVAQLDKQLLRQRVEELQAKQRAQGLDDTDKYEMRELLKALAAL
;
A
#
# COMPACT_ATOMS: atom_id res chain seq x y z
N MET A 1 -14.43 7.29 -2.98
CA MET A 1 -14.59 5.88 -3.42
C MET A 1 -15.97 5.42 -3.01
N ALA A 2 -16.69 4.68 -3.86
CA ALA A 2 -17.91 4.01 -3.40
C ALA A 2 -17.50 3.05 -2.26
N ARG A 3 -18.01 3.31 -1.05
CA ARG A 3 -17.73 2.51 0.13
C ARG A 3 -18.59 1.25 0.04
N ILE A 4 -17.97 0.07 0.19
CA ILE A 4 -18.76 -1.15 0.41
C ILE A 4 -19.48 -0.96 1.74
N PRO A 5 -20.82 -1.13 1.81
CA PRO A 5 -21.54 -1.04 3.06
C PRO A 5 -20.90 -1.94 4.10
N ASP A 6 -20.60 -1.41 5.28
CA ASP A 6 -19.94 -2.20 6.31
C ASP A 6 -20.75 -3.47 6.65
N ALA A 7 -22.08 -3.40 6.59
CA ALA A 7 -22.96 -4.56 6.78
C ALA A 7 -22.70 -5.69 5.76
N PHE A 8 -22.35 -5.37 4.51
CA PHE A 8 -21.99 -6.37 3.51
C PHE A 8 -20.61 -6.97 3.81
N ILE A 9 -19.65 -6.16 4.27
CA ILE A 9 -18.33 -6.66 4.70
C ILE A 9 -18.50 -7.62 5.88
N ASP A 10 -19.31 -7.25 6.86
CA ASP A 10 -19.61 -8.06 8.04
C ASP A 10 -20.25 -9.40 7.63
N GLU A 11 -21.25 -9.37 6.75
CA GLU A 11 -21.89 -10.58 6.22
C GLU A 11 -20.92 -11.44 5.41
N LEU A 12 -20.09 -10.83 4.57
CA LEU A 12 -19.10 -11.52 3.76
C LEU A 12 -18.07 -12.23 4.64
N LEU A 13 -17.55 -11.56 5.66
CA LEU A 13 -16.63 -12.15 6.63
C LEU A 13 -17.32 -13.25 7.46
N ALA A 14 -18.59 -13.07 7.83
CA ALA A 14 -19.35 -14.10 8.55
C ALA A 14 -19.57 -15.38 7.71
N ARG A 15 -19.69 -15.26 6.38
CA ARG A 15 -19.82 -16.40 5.45
C ARG A 15 -18.48 -16.96 4.96
N THR A 16 -17.37 -16.34 5.32
CA THR A 16 -16.04 -16.75 4.88
C THR A 16 -15.33 -17.47 6.02
N ASP A 17 -14.91 -18.73 5.81
CA ASP A 17 -14.02 -19.39 6.76
C ASP A 17 -12.57 -18.97 6.48
N ILE A 18 -11.99 -18.16 7.37
CA ILE A 18 -10.59 -17.74 7.28
C ILE A 18 -9.61 -18.91 7.25
N VAL A 19 -9.92 -20.03 7.91
CA VAL A 19 -9.04 -21.22 7.93
C VAL A 19 -8.95 -21.84 6.53
N GLU A 20 -10.04 -21.89 5.79
CA GLU A 20 -10.05 -22.38 4.41
C GLU A 20 -9.30 -21.43 3.46
N VAL A 21 -9.54 -20.11 3.60
CA VAL A 21 -8.90 -19.09 2.76
C VAL A 21 -7.38 -19.12 2.93
N VAL A 22 -6.91 -19.18 4.16
CA VAL A 22 -5.47 -19.26 4.49
C VAL A 22 -4.93 -20.66 4.18
N GLY A 23 -5.64 -21.71 4.56
CA GLY A 23 -5.24 -23.11 4.39
C GLY A 23 -5.03 -23.52 2.94
N GLY A 24 -5.73 -22.88 2.00
CA GLY A 24 -5.51 -23.06 0.56
C GLY A 24 -4.18 -22.48 0.04
N ARG A 25 -3.48 -21.65 0.82
CA ARG A 25 -2.24 -20.95 0.44
C ARG A 25 -1.06 -21.26 1.35
N VAL A 26 -1.33 -21.52 2.62
CA VAL A 26 -0.33 -21.77 3.66
C VAL A 26 -0.69 -23.08 4.37
N PRO A 27 0.27 -24.01 4.54
CA PRO A 27 0.00 -25.28 5.21
C PRO A 27 -0.24 -25.06 6.71
N LEU A 28 -1.51 -25.05 7.10
CA LEU A 28 -1.94 -24.87 8.49
C LEU A 28 -1.90 -26.20 9.27
N LYS A 29 -1.40 -26.14 10.52
CA LYS A 29 -1.45 -27.24 11.48
C LYS A 29 -2.30 -26.86 12.68
N ARG A 30 -3.26 -27.72 13.06
CA ARG A 30 -4.10 -27.47 14.24
C ARG A 30 -3.28 -27.54 15.54
N GLN A 31 -3.43 -26.53 16.39
CA GLN A 31 -2.80 -26.43 17.71
C GLN A 31 -3.85 -25.96 18.73
N GLY A 32 -4.47 -26.92 19.43
CA GLY A 32 -5.57 -26.62 20.35
C GLY A 32 -6.81 -26.11 19.62
N LYS A 33 -7.28 -24.91 20.01
CA LYS A 33 -8.43 -24.23 19.38
C LYS A 33 -8.05 -23.42 18.13
N GLU A 34 -6.75 -23.22 17.92
CA GLU A 34 -6.19 -22.35 16.89
C GLU A 34 -5.49 -23.19 15.81
N TYR A 35 -5.14 -22.55 14.68
CA TYR A 35 -4.26 -23.13 13.66
C TYR A 35 -2.95 -22.35 13.62
N SER A 36 -1.84 -23.05 13.39
CA SER A 36 -0.50 -22.47 13.35
C SER A 36 0.24 -22.83 12.06
N ALA A 37 1.06 -21.91 11.57
CA ALA A 37 1.97 -22.11 10.45
C ALA A 37 3.22 -21.23 10.58
N ARG A 38 4.18 -21.44 9.67
CA ARG A 38 5.19 -20.42 9.39
C ARG A 38 4.53 -19.24 8.69
N CYS A 39 4.90 -18.04 9.11
CA CYS A 39 4.35 -16.82 8.57
C CYS A 39 4.69 -16.66 7.10
N PRO A 40 3.71 -16.41 6.23
CA PRO A 40 3.97 -16.16 4.82
C PRO A 40 4.50 -14.74 4.56
N PHE A 41 4.52 -13.87 5.58
CA PHE A 41 4.85 -12.46 5.44
C PHE A 41 6.26 -12.09 5.91
N HIS A 42 6.99 -13.02 6.54
CA HIS A 42 8.39 -12.85 6.91
C HIS A 42 9.09 -14.20 7.03
N ASP A 43 10.41 -14.22 6.91
CA ASP A 43 11.18 -15.47 6.99
C ASP A 43 11.40 -15.88 8.45
N GLU A 44 10.96 -17.09 8.81
CA GLU A 44 11.13 -17.65 10.15
C GLU A 44 11.35 -19.17 10.14
N ARG A 45 11.94 -19.68 11.25
CA ARG A 45 12.21 -21.13 11.42
C ARG A 45 11.12 -21.85 12.22
N SER A 46 10.62 -21.19 13.27
CA SER A 46 9.50 -21.64 14.11
C SER A 46 8.19 -21.09 13.58
N ALA A 47 7.08 -21.78 13.84
CA ALA A 47 5.75 -21.28 13.50
C ALA A 47 5.34 -20.15 14.46
N SER A 48 5.16 -18.93 13.97
CA SER A 48 4.61 -17.81 14.76
C SER A 48 3.28 -17.27 14.20
N PHE A 49 2.85 -17.77 13.05
CA PHE A 49 1.59 -17.39 12.41
C PHE A 49 0.44 -18.22 12.97
N THR A 50 -0.58 -17.55 13.51
CA THR A 50 -1.75 -18.18 14.12
C THR A 50 -3.02 -17.70 13.44
N VAL A 51 -3.97 -18.60 13.21
CA VAL A 51 -5.28 -18.33 12.62
C VAL A 51 -6.36 -18.81 13.56
N SER A 52 -7.26 -17.91 13.95
CA SER A 52 -8.36 -18.20 14.87
C SER A 52 -9.67 -18.45 14.13
N PRO A 53 -10.20 -19.69 14.16
CA PRO A 53 -11.51 -19.99 13.59
C PRO A 53 -12.63 -19.28 14.35
N THR A 54 -12.45 -19.05 15.65
CA THR A 54 -13.49 -18.44 16.49
C THR A 54 -13.50 -16.92 16.33
N LYS A 55 -12.33 -16.28 16.31
CA LYS A 55 -12.22 -14.82 16.19
C LYS A 55 -12.22 -14.32 14.74
N GLN A 56 -12.12 -15.23 13.75
CA GLN A 56 -12.10 -14.94 12.31
C GLN A 56 -11.00 -13.94 11.88
N PHE A 57 -9.81 -14.09 12.45
CA PHE A 57 -8.63 -13.27 12.10
C PHE A 57 -7.34 -14.10 12.23
N TYR A 58 -6.26 -13.63 11.60
CA TYR A 58 -4.92 -14.16 11.76
C TYR A 58 -4.01 -13.16 12.50
N HIS A 59 -2.98 -13.67 13.17
CA HIS A 59 -1.92 -12.88 13.79
C HIS A 59 -0.58 -13.62 13.79
N CYS A 60 0.48 -12.91 13.47
CA CYS A 60 1.85 -13.39 13.48
C CYS A 60 2.59 -12.83 14.69
N PHE A 61 3.00 -13.70 15.63
CA PHE A 61 3.76 -13.28 16.81
C PHE A 61 5.22 -12.88 16.51
N GLY A 62 5.77 -13.25 15.35
CA GLY A 62 7.10 -12.84 14.89
C GLY A 62 7.14 -11.42 14.34
N CYS A 63 6.51 -11.17 13.18
CA CYS A 63 6.53 -9.87 12.52
C CYS A 63 5.34 -8.94 12.84
N GLY A 64 4.35 -9.41 13.59
CA GLY A 64 3.16 -8.62 13.92
C GLY A 64 2.09 -8.56 12.82
N ALA A 65 2.29 -9.21 11.66
CA ALA A 65 1.29 -9.25 10.59
C ALA A 65 -0.03 -9.87 11.08
N HIS A 66 -1.16 -9.25 10.74
CA HIS A 66 -2.48 -9.66 11.22
C HIS A 66 -3.56 -9.26 10.20
N GLY A 67 -4.79 -9.74 10.37
CA GLY A 67 -5.94 -9.27 9.60
C GLY A 67 -7.05 -10.31 9.44
N THR A 68 -8.07 -9.95 8.66
CA THR A 68 -9.19 -10.81 8.29
C THR A 68 -8.87 -11.64 7.05
N ALA A 69 -9.82 -12.44 6.57
CA ALA A 69 -9.70 -13.13 5.28
C ALA A 69 -9.47 -12.13 4.12
N ILE A 70 -10.08 -10.94 4.16
CA ILE A 70 -9.89 -9.89 3.16
C ILE A 70 -8.45 -9.38 3.22
N SER A 71 -7.98 -8.99 4.41
CA SER A 71 -6.60 -8.50 4.58
C SER A 71 -5.58 -9.57 4.19
N PHE A 72 -5.87 -10.85 4.43
CA PHE A 72 -5.01 -11.94 4.01
C PHE A 72 -4.86 -12.00 2.49
N LEU A 73 -5.95 -11.96 1.72
CA LEU A 73 -5.87 -11.93 0.25
C LEU A 73 -5.16 -10.68 -0.27
N MET A 74 -5.41 -9.53 0.35
CA MET A 74 -4.72 -8.30 -0.02
C MET A 74 -3.21 -8.39 0.21
N ASN A 75 -2.81 -8.95 1.35
CA ASN A 75 -1.40 -9.03 1.72
C ASN A 75 -0.68 -10.19 1.02
N TYR A 76 -1.30 -11.35 0.91
CA TYR A 76 -0.72 -12.58 0.36
C TYR A 76 -0.81 -12.61 -1.17
N ASP A 77 -1.99 -12.41 -1.75
CA ASP A 77 -2.20 -12.42 -3.21
C ASP A 77 -2.00 -11.03 -3.85
N ARG A 78 -1.68 -10.00 -3.05
CA ARG A 78 -1.45 -8.63 -3.51
C ARG A 78 -2.67 -8.05 -4.25
N LEU A 79 -3.87 -8.40 -3.81
CA LEU A 79 -5.14 -7.89 -4.32
C LEU A 79 -5.47 -6.49 -3.78
N GLU A 80 -6.19 -5.68 -4.56
CA GLU A 80 -6.87 -4.52 -4.00
C GLU A 80 -8.07 -4.96 -3.18
N PHE A 81 -8.52 -4.10 -2.27
CA PHE A 81 -9.69 -4.35 -1.42
C PHE A 81 -10.91 -4.84 -2.21
N LEU A 82 -11.28 -4.16 -3.30
CA LEU A 82 -12.44 -4.56 -4.13
C LEU A 82 -12.24 -5.92 -4.81
N ASP A 83 -11.02 -6.30 -5.21
CA ASP A 83 -10.80 -7.62 -5.80
C ASP A 83 -10.82 -8.71 -4.75
N ALA A 84 -10.25 -8.46 -3.56
CA ALA A 84 -10.32 -9.38 -2.44
C ALA A 84 -11.77 -9.63 -2.03
N VAL A 85 -12.58 -8.57 -1.98
CA VAL A 85 -14.03 -8.66 -1.71
C VAL A 85 -14.76 -9.40 -2.85
N ASP A 86 -14.46 -9.11 -4.12
CA ASP A 86 -15.03 -9.84 -5.28
C ASP A 86 -14.68 -11.33 -5.29
N GLU A 87 -13.44 -11.68 -4.95
CA GLU A 87 -13.01 -13.08 -4.84
C GLU A 87 -13.75 -13.82 -3.73
N LEU A 88 -13.83 -13.24 -2.53
CA LEU A 88 -14.55 -13.85 -1.42
C LEU A 88 -16.05 -13.92 -1.68
N ALA A 89 -16.64 -12.86 -2.25
CA ALA A 89 -18.06 -12.82 -2.55
C ALA A 89 -18.46 -13.90 -3.56
N LYS A 90 -17.65 -14.12 -4.61
CA LYS A 90 -17.85 -15.24 -5.56
C LYS A 90 -17.78 -16.61 -4.89
N ARG A 91 -16.83 -16.81 -3.98
CA ARG A 91 -16.72 -18.06 -3.21
C ARG A 91 -17.91 -18.28 -2.28
N ALA A 92 -18.40 -17.21 -1.65
CA ALA A 92 -19.56 -17.23 -0.75
C ALA A 92 -20.92 -17.19 -1.46
N GLY A 93 -20.95 -17.11 -2.81
CA GLY A 93 -22.19 -16.98 -3.59
C GLY A 93 -22.94 -15.67 -3.30
N MET A 94 -22.24 -14.60 -2.96
CA MET A 94 -22.80 -13.28 -2.63
C MET A 94 -22.61 -12.31 -3.79
N ASP A 95 -23.66 -11.53 -4.08
CA ASP A 95 -23.57 -10.43 -5.04
C ASP A 95 -23.15 -9.15 -4.32
N ILE A 96 -22.07 -8.52 -4.77
CA ILE A 96 -21.62 -7.22 -4.24
C ILE A 96 -22.69 -6.15 -4.57
N PRO A 97 -23.14 -5.34 -3.59
CA PRO A 97 -24.19 -4.33 -3.80
C PRO A 97 -23.92 -3.43 -5.01
N ARG A 98 -24.96 -3.19 -5.81
CA ARG A 98 -24.85 -2.46 -7.09
C ARG A 98 -24.38 -1.02 -6.92
N GLU A 99 -24.67 -0.39 -5.78
CA GLU A 99 -24.22 0.98 -5.44
C GLU A 99 -22.72 1.04 -5.14
N THR A 100 -22.13 -0.11 -4.79
CA THR A 100 -20.71 -0.30 -4.49
C THR A 100 -19.90 -0.68 -5.73
N GLN A 101 -20.57 -1.25 -6.74
CA GLN A 101 -19.98 -1.44 -8.05
C GLN A 101 -19.72 -0.06 -8.66
N GLN A 102 -18.46 0.37 -8.68
CA GLN A 102 -18.03 1.61 -9.36
C GLN A 102 -18.41 1.64 -10.85
N ARG A 103 -18.87 0.50 -11.40
CA ARG A 103 -19.26 0.33 -12.78
C ARG A 103 -20.72 -0.10 -12.85
N THR A 104 -21.56 0.75 -13.43
CA THR A 104 -22.92 0.35 -13.86
C THR A 104 -22.84 -0.88 -14.77
N PRO A 105 -23.90 -1.69 -14.92
CA PRO A 105 -23.91 -2.80 -15.87
C PRO A 105 -23.43 -2.39 -17.27
N GLN A 106 -23.77 -1.16 -17.67
CA GLN A 106 -23.31 -0.57 -18.92
C GLN A 106 -21.80 -0.30 -18.94
N GLN A 107 -21.21 0.21 -17.85
CA GLN A 107 -19.75 0.38 -17.74
C GLN A 107 -18.98 -0.95 -17.66
N GLN A 108 -19.59 -2.01 -17.12
CA GLN A 108 -19.01 -3.36 -17.14
C GLN A 108 -18.98 -3.95 -18.54
N ASP A 109 -20.10 -3.87 -19.26
CA ASP A 109 -20.19 -4.32 -20.65
C ASP A 109 -19.20 -3.53 -21.53
N ASP A 110 -19.15 -2.22 -21.32
CA ASP A 110 -18.21 -1.33 -22.00
C ASP A 110 -16.73 -1.68 -21.75
N SER A 111 -16.38 -1.99 -20.49
CA SER A 111 -15.03 -2.46 -20.15
C SER A 111 -14.70 -3.78 -20.85
N ARG A 112 -15.68 -4.69 -20.95
CA ARG A 112 -15.50 -5.99 -21.60
C ARG A 112 -15.23 -5.83 -23.09
N GLU A 113 -15.92 -4.92 -23.75
CA GLU A 113 -15.66 -4.59 -25.15
C GLU A 113 -14.27 -4.01 -25.36
N LEU A 114 -13.84 -3.09 -24.49
CA LEU A 114 -12.50 -2.50 -24.55
C LEU A 114 -11.41 -3.56 -24.37
N TYR A 115 -11.53 -4.46 -23.39
CA TYR A 115 -10.60 -5.58 -23.24
C TYR A 115 -10.57 -6.48 -24.48
N SER A 116 -11.73 -6.80 -25.04
CA SER A 116 -11.83 -7.60 -26.28
C SER A 116 -11.19 -6.89 -27.48
N ALA A 117 -11.28 -5.57 -27.56
CA ALA A 117 -10.63 -4.78 -28.60
C ALA A 117 -9.10 -4.80 -28.48
N LEU A 118 -8.59 -4.63 -27.26
CA LEU A 118 -7.14 -4.63 -26.98
C LEU A 118 -6.53 -6.02 -27.17
N ASP A 119 -7.22 -7.09 -26.78
CA ASP A 119 -6.78 -8.47 -27.06
C ASP A 119 -6.72 -8.76 -28.57
N ALA A 120 -7.75 -8.35 -29.32
CA ALA A 120 -7.75 -8.49 -30.78
C ALA A 120 -6.62 -7.69 -31.45
N ALA A 121 -6.36 -6.47 -30.98
CA ALA A 121 -5.23 -5.64 -31.44
C ALA A 121 -3.88 -6.29 -31.13
N THR A 122 -3.73 -6.89 -29.94
CA THR A 122 -2.50 -7.62 -29.56
C THR A 122 -2.22 -8.76 -30.52
N LYS A 123 -3.22 -9.62 -30.79
CA LYS A 123 -3.12 -10.72 -31.76
C LYS A 123 -2.87 -10.24 -33.19
N PHE A 124 -3.41 -9.07 -33.55
CA PHE A 124 -3.11 -8.45 -34.84
C PHE A 124 -1.62 -8.05 -34.92
N PHE A 125 -1.11 -7.31 -33.93
CA PHE A 125 0.29 -6.88 -33.93
C PHE A 125 1.28 -8.04 -33.85
N GLN A 126 0.98 -9.11 -33.12
CA GLN A 126 1.82 -10.32 -33.09
C GLN A 126 1.92 -10.98 -34.47
N ARG A 127 0.80 -11.15 -35.17
CA ARG A 127 0.79 -11.67 -36.56
C ARG A 127 1.57 -10.79 -37.53
N GLN A 128 1.48 -9.47 -37.38
CA GLN A 128 2.25 -8.53 -38.18
C GLN A 128 3.77 -8.63 -37.89
N LEU A 129 4.16 -8.95 -36.66
CA LEU A 129 5.56 -9.19 -36.31
C LEU A 129 6.09 -10.48 -36.97
N GLU A 130 5.31 -11.56 -36.95
CA GLU A 130 5.67 -12.82 -37.64
C GLU A 130 5.91 -12.61 -39.14
N GLY A 131 5.09 -11.77 -39.78
CA GLY A 131 5.19 -11.44 -41.20
C GLY A 131 6.26 -10.40 -41.57
N SER A 132 6.92 -9.76 -40.61
CA SER A 132 7.87 -8.66 -40.85
C SER A 132 9.30 -9.09 -40.53
N GLU A 133 10.12 -9.32 -41.55
CA GLU A 133 11.56 -9.62 -41.39
C GLU A 133 12.28 -8.43 -40.72
N ARG A 134 12.08 -7.20 -41.20
CA ARG A 134 12.67 -5.98 -40.62
C ARG A 134 12.40 -5.83 -39.13
N ALA A 135 11.18 -6.12 -38.67
CA ALA A 135 10.83 -5.99 -37.26
C ALA A 135 11.44 -7.09 -36.39
N ARG A 136 11.55 -8.32 -36.93
CA ARG A 136 12.25 -9.42 -36.27
C ARG A 136 13.75 -9.14 -36.18
N ASP A 137 14.39 -8.75 -37.29
CA ASP A 137 15.81 -8.38 -37.34
C ASP A 137 16.14 -7.25 -36.36
N TYR A 138 15.25 -6.27 -36.22
CA TYR A 138 15.40 -5.21 -35.22
C TYR A 138 15.43 -5.76 -33.79
N LEU A 139 14.52 -6.66 -33.45
CA LEU A 139 14.46 -7.31 -32.13
C LEU A 139 15.65 -8.26 -31.91
N ASP A 140 16.09 -8.96 -32.95
CA ASP A 140 17.26 -9.85 -32.94
C ASP A 140 18.55 -9.05 -32.74
N GLY A 141 18.72 -7.92 -33.44
CA GLY A 141 19.81 -6.97 -33.19
C GLY A 141 19.74 -6.34 -31.79
N ARG A 142 18.54 -6.33 -31.19
CA ARG A 142 18.32 -5.97 -29.79
C ARG A 142 18.45 -7.16 -28.83
N GLY A 143 18.80 -8.35 -29.31
CA GLY A 143 18.98 -9.54 -28.47
C GLY A 143 17.72 -10.00 -27.75
N VAL A 144 16.52 -9.59 -28.18
CA VAL A 144 15.25 -10.00 -27.56
C VAL A 144 14.83 -11.33 -28.17
N ASP A 145 14.98 -12.42 -27.42
CA ASP A 145 14.67 -13.77 -27.88
C ASP A 145 13.17 -14.05 -28.05
N ALA A 146 12.85 -15.21 -28.63
CA ALA A 146 11.46 -15.62 -28.87
C ALA A 146 10.65 -15.77 -27.57
N ASP A 147 11.28 -16.25 -26.50
CA ASP A 147 10.63 -16.46 -25.20
C ASP A 147 10.23 -15.12 -24.57
N ASN A 148 11.08 -14.11 -24.64
CA ASN A 148 10.77 -12.76 -24.17
C ASN A 148 9.75 -12.06 -25.09
N ARG A 149 9.83 -12.24 -26.42
CA ARG A 149 8.78 -11.77 -27.33
C ARG A 149 7.42 -12.35 -26.94
N ALA A 150 7.34 -13.65 -26.63
CA ALA A 150 6.11 -14.31 -26.20
C ALA A 150 5.67 -13.83 -24.80
N ARG A 151 6.59 -13.80 -23.83
CA ARG A 151 6.33 -13.38 -22.43
C ARG A 151 5.75 -11.96 -22.31
N PHE A 152 6.24 -11.05 -23.13
CA PHE A 152 5.77 -9.66 -23.18
C PHE A 152 4.71 -9.43 -24.26
N GLN A 153 4.33 -10.46 -25.02
CA GLN A 153 3.41 -10.39 -26.17
C GLN A 153 3.79 -9.30 -27.19
N ILE A 154 5.09 -9.15 -27.45
CA ILE A 154 5.63 -8.14 -28.37
C ILE A 154 5.04 -8.35 -29.76
N GLY A 155 4.64 -7.25 -30.40
CA GLY A 155 4.11 -7.24 -31.76
C GLY A 155 4.72 -6.15 -32.62
N TYR A 156 4.17 -5.94 -33.81
CA TYR A 156 4.56 -4.90 -34.75
C TYR A 156 3.33 -4.21 -35.31
N ALA A 157 3.30 -2.88 -35.24
CA ALA A 157 2.34 -2.06 -35.97
C ALA A 157 2.94 -1.77 -37.35
N PRO A 158 2.35 -2.29 -38.44
CA PRO A 158 2.87 -2.10 -39.78
C PRO A 158 2.86 -0.63 -40.18
N ASP A 159 3.61 -0.31 -41.22
CA ASP A 159 3.47 0.99 -41.86
C ASP A 159 2.08 1.13 -42.52
N GLY A 160 1.64 2.37 -42.73
CA GLY A 160 0.33 2.71 -43.26
C GLY A 160 -0.60 3.35 -42.23
N TYR A 161 -1.73 3.87 -42.70
CA TYR A 161 -2.67 4.65 -41.88
C TYR A 161 -3.93 3.87 -41.48
N SER A 162 -4.12 2.64 -41.96
CA SER A 162 -5.39 1.92 -41.82
C SER A 162 -5.29 0.41 -41.63
N ALA A 163 -4.10 -0.19 -41.53
CA ALA A 163 -3.99 -1.65 -41.46
C ALA A 163 -4.78 -2.27 -40.29
N LEU A 164 -4.71 -1.67 -39.09
CA LEU A 164 -5.49 -2.11 -37.93
C LEU A 164 -6.97 -1.75 -38.11
N LYS A 165 -7.26 -0.54 -38.58
CA LYS A 165 -8.61 -0.07 -38.90
C LYS A 165 -9.34 -1.00 -39.86
N ASP A 166 -8.73 -1.37 -40.97
CA ASP A 166 -9.33 -2.19 -42.02
C ASP A 166 -9.50 -3.64 -41.55
N THR A 167 -8.62 -4.11 -40.66
CA THR A 167 -8.70 -5.49 -40.13
C THR A 167 -9.70 -5.64 -38.99
N LEU A 168 -9.76 -4.68 -38.05
CA LEU A 168 -10.55 -4.80 -36.82
C LEU A 168 -11.80 -3.91 -36.80
N GLY A 169 -11.88 -2.90 -37.67
CA GLY A 169 -12.98 -1.95 -37.76
C GLY A 169 -14.17 -2.49 -38.55
N THR A 170 -14.73 -3.62 -38.15
CA THR A 170 -15.76 -4.34 -38.94
C THR A 170 -17.08 -3.58 -39.06
N ASP A 171 -17.41 -2.75 -38.08
CA ASP A 171 -18.63 -1.95 -38.06
C ASP A 171 -18.44 -0.67 -37.21
N ALA A 172 -19.45 0.22 -37.23
CA ALA A 172 -19.40 1.50 -36.54
C ALA A 172 -19.26 1.38 -35.01
N ARG A 173 -19.86 0.35 -34.40
CA ARG A 173 -19.72 0.09 -32.94
C ARG A 173 -18.30 -0.32 -32.64
N ARG A 174 -17.74 -1.27 -33.40
CA ARG A 174 -16.37 -1.74 -33.23
C ARG A 174 -15.35 -0.63 -33.45
N MET A 175 -15.55 0.22 -34.46
CA MET A 175 -14.76 1.42 -34.70
C MET A 175 -14.76 2.36 -33.48
N SER A 176 -15.93 2.62 -32.88
CA SER A 176 -16.04 3.43 -31.67
C SER A 176 -15.29 2.82 -30.47
N VAL A 177 -15.37 1.51 -30.27
CA VAL A 177 -14.63 0.81 -29.20
C VAL A 177 -13.12 0.92 -29.40
N LEU A 178 -12.62 0.68 -30.62
CA LEU A 178 -11.19 0.79 -30.95
C LEU A 178 -10.67 2.22 -30.76
N GLU A 179 -11.48 3.23 -31.09
CA GLU A 179 -11.16 4.63 -30.83
C GLU A 179 -11.04 4.91 -29.32
N ARG A 180 -12.03 4.47 -28.51
CA ARG A 180 -12.03 4.64 -27.05
C ARG A 180 -10.94 3.83 -26.34
N ALA A 181 -10.49 2.72 -26.94
CA ALA A 181 -9.32 1.96 -26.52
C ALA A 181 -7.98 2.67 -26.86
N GLY A 182 -8.03 3.81 -27.57
CA GLY A 182 -6.85 4.61 -27.88
C GLY A 182 -6.01 4.06 -29.05
N LEU A 183 -6.58 3.21 -29.90
CA LEU A 183 -5.88 2.61 -31.05
C LEU A 183 -5.89 3.50 -32.29
N PHE A 184 -6.75 4.52 -32.32
CA PHE A 184 -6.88 5.46 -33.43
C PHE A 184 -6.53 6.89 -33.04
N SER A 185 -6.26 7.71 -34.06
CA SER A 185 -6.13 9.16 -33.95
C SER A 185 -6.95 9.84 -35.05
N LYS A 186 -7.29 11.11 -34.84
CA LYS A 186 -8.06 11.95 -35.78
C LYS A 186 -7.20 13.12 -36.22
N ASN A 187 -7.27 13.48 -37.50
CA ASN A 187 -6.69 14.74 -37.98
C ASN A 187 -7.72 15.89 -37.87
N ASP A 188 -7.31 17.11 -38.20
CA ASP A 188 -8.15 18.31 -38.12
C ASP A 188 -9.40 18.23 -39.02
N ARG A 189 -9.37 17.39 -40.06
CA ARG A 189 -10.49 17.13 -40.98
C ARG A 189 -11.40 15.99 -40.50
N GLY A 190 -11.16 15.44 -39.32
CA GLY A 190 -11.93 14.34 -38.72
C GLY A 190 -11.63 12.94 -39.28
N HIS A 191 -10.62 12.80 -40.14
CA HIS A 191 -10.23 11.49 -40.70
C HIS A 191 -9.55 10.63 -39.63
N VAL A 192 -10.11 9.46 -39.39
CA VAL A 192 -9.64 8.46 -38.42
C VAL A 192 -8.58 7.56 -39.06
N TYR A 193 -7.43 7.43 -38.39
CA TYR A 193 -6.31 6.61 -38.81
C TYR A 193 -5.63 5.89 -37.63
N ASP A 194 -4.83 4.87 -37.93
CA ASP A 194 -4.09 4.07 -36.94
C ASP A 194 -3.11 4.94 -36.14
N LYS A 195 -3.21 4.88 -34.80
CA LYS A 195 -2.33 5.65 -33.91
C LYS A 195 -0.87 5.19 -33.99
N PHE A 196 -0.66 3.88 -34.01
CA PHE A 196 0.66 3.26 -34.05
C PHE A 196 0.98 2.83 -35.48
N ARG A 197 2.16 3.23 -35.98
CA ARG A 197 2.60 2.99 -37.35
C ARG A 197 4.11 2.79 -37.37
N ASP A 198 4.58 1.81 -38.13
CA ASP A 198 5.98 1.38 -38.23
C ASP A 198 6.71 1.29 -36.87
N ARG A 199 6.09 0.60 -35.91
CA ARG A 199 6.56 0.52 -34.52
C ARG A 199 6.53 -0.90 -33.98
N VAL A 200 7.57 -1.28 -33.22
CA VAL A 200 7.49 -2.42 -32.30
C VAL A 200 6.53 -2.08 -31.18
N MET A 201 5.62 -3.00 -30.90
CA MET A 201 4.51 -2.82 -29.97
C MET A 201 4.77 -3.59 -28.68
N PHE A 202 4.59 -2.91 -27.55
CA PHE A 202 4.75 -3.42 -26.19
C PHE A 202 3.39 -3.33 -25.48
N PRO A 203 2.62 -4.42 -25.40
CA PRO A 203 1.37 -4.45 -24.64
C PRO A 203 1.61 -4.16 -23.16
N ILE A 204 0.73 -3.37 -22.56
CA ILE A 204 0.74 -3.03 -21.13
C ILE A 204 -0.38 -3.81 -20.46
N PHE A 205 -0.05 -4.50 -19.38
CA PHE A 205 -0.93 -5.43 -18.69
C PHE A 205 -1.43 -4.85 -17.37
N ASP A 206 -2.70 -5.10 -17.06
CA ASP A 206 -3.19 -4.93 -15.70
C ASP A 206 -2.72 -6.06 -14.77
N ARG A 207 -3.08 -5.95 -13.49
CA ARG A 207 -2.77 -6.96 -12.46
C ARG A 207 -3.33 -8.35 -12.72
N ARG A 208 -4.31 -8.50 -13.63
CA ARG A 208 -4.93 -9.79 -14.01
C ARG A 208 -4.34 -10.33 -15.31
N GLY A 209 -3.32 -9.69 -15.88
CA GLY A 209 -2.68 -10.10 -17.12
C GLY A 209 -3.49 -9.77 -18.37
N ARG A 210 -4.44 -8.83 -18.29
CA ARG A 210 -5.19 -8.35 -19.46
C ARG A 210 -4.53 -7.13 -20.05
N VAL A 211 -4.47 -7.05 -21.37
CA VAL A 211 -3.92 -5.88 -22.07
C VAL A 211 -4.87 -4.69 -21.88
N ILE A 212 -4.33 -3.58 -21.38
CA ILE A 212 -5.05 -2.32 -21.12
C ILE A 212 -4.57 -1.16 -21.99
N ALA A 213 -3.37 -1.24 -22.56
CA ALA A 213 -2.77 -0.22 -23.41
C ALA A 213 -1.57 -0.75 -24.18
N PHE A 214 -0.94 0.10 -24.99
CA PHE A 214 0.30 -0.21 -25.71
C PHE A 214 1.32 0.92 -25.59
N GLY A 215 2.59 0.53 -25.51
CA GLY A 215 3.73 1.36 -25.92
C GLY A 215 4.19 0.98 -27.32
N GLY A 216 4.74 1.93 -28.07
CA GLY A 216 5.23 1.71 -29.44
C GLY A 216 6.57 2.41 -29.67
N ARG A 217 7.58 1.66 -30.13
CA ARG A 217 8.93 2.17 -30.41
C ARG A 217 9.24 2.13 -31.91
N ILE A 218 9.77 3.23 -32.46
CA ILE A 218 10.24 3.25 -33.85
C ILE A 218 11.50 2.39 -34.02
N MET A 219 11.63 1.73 -35.18
CA MET A 219 12.79 0.86 -35.48
C MET A 219 13.92 1.60 -36.20
N GLY A 220 13.69 2.84 -36.63
CA GLY A 220 14.65 3.67 -37.37
C GLY A 220 13.94 4.82 -38.08
N ALA A 221 14.70 5.58 -38.88
CA ALA A 221 14.11 6.57 -39.78
C ALA A 221 13.34 5.86 -40.92
N PRO A 222 12.19 6.39 -41.37
CA PRO A 222 11.46 5.85 -42.50
C PRO A 222 12.30 5.97 -43.78
N ALA A 223 12.22 4.97 -44.67
CA ALA A 223 12.99 4.95 -45.91
C ALA A 223 12.60 6.08 -46.89
N ASP A 224 11.37 6.58 -46.78
CA ASP A 224 10.81 7.67 -47.58
C ASP A 224 11.14 9.07 -47.01
N GLY A 225 11.93 9.15 -45.93
CA GLY A 225 12.41 10.41 -45.35
C GLY A 225 11.35 11.23 -44.60
N ARG A 226 10.13 10.69 -44.41
CA ARG A 226 9.09 11.37 -43.64
C ARG A 226 9.43 11.38 -42.15
N ASP A 227 8.83 12.31 -41.40
CA ASP A 227 8.98 12.37 -39.95
C ASP A 227 8.42 11.08 -39.29
N PRO A 228 9.25 10.26 -38.62
CA PRO A 228 8.79 9.07 -37.89
C PRO A 228 7.94 9.39 -36.65
N GLY A 229 7.93 10.65 -36.21
CA GLY A 229 7.38 11.06 -34.93
C GLY A 229 8.27 10.63 -33.75
N PRO A 230 7.72 10.61 -32.52
CA PRO A 230 8.54 10.41 -31.32
C PRO A 230 9.12 8.99 -31.25
N LYS A 231 10.33 8.85 -30.68
CA LYS A 231 11.02 7.55 -30.51
C LYS A 231 10.13 6.51 -29.82
N TYR A 232 9.41 6.94 -28.78
CA TYR A 232 8.40 6.18 -28.07
C TYR A 232 7.05 6.88 -28.13
N LEU A 233 5.97 6.11 -28.29
CA LEU A 233 4.60 6.57 -28.28
C LEU A 233 3.77 5.66 -27.37
N ASN A 234 3.01 6.24 -26.46
CA ASN A 234 2.12 5.49 -25.58
C ASN A 234 0.67 5.70 -25.98
N SER A 235 -0.19 4.72 -25.68
CA SER A 235 -1.64 4.93 -25.68
C SER A 235 -2.01 6.18 -24.86
N PRO A 236 -3.09 6.89 -25.25
CA PRO A 236 -3.64 7.95 -24.41
C PRO A 236 -4.23 7.36 -23.12
N GLU A 237 -4.58 8.22 -22.17
CA GLU A 237 -5.42 7.82 -21.02
C GLU A 237 -6.75 7.25 -21.52
N THR A 238 -7.22 6.15 -20.94
CA THR A 238 -8.51 5.53 -21.27
C THR A 238 -9.23 5.09 -19.99
N ALA A 239 -10.46 4.58 -20.12
CA ALA A 239 -11.18 3.99 -18.98
C ALA A 239 -10.47 2.75 -18.37
N LEU A 240 -9.56 2.11 -19.11
CA LEU A 240 -8.80 0.95 -18.65
C LEU A 240 -7.34 1.27 -18.28
N PHE A 241 -6.83 2.45 -18.65
CA PHE A 241 -5.41 2.74 -18.58
C PHE A 241 -5.11 4.15 -18.07
N HIS A 242 -4.32 4.20 -16.99
CA HIS A 242 -3.81 5.42 -16.40
C HIS A 242 -2.30 5.38 -16.21
N LYS A 243 -1.56 6.22 -16.94
CA LYS A 243 -0.08 6.19 -16.92
C LYS A 243 0.54 6.44 -15.56
N GLY A 244 -0.16 7.18 -14.70
CA GLY A 244 0.30 7.50 -13.35
C GLY A 244 0.03 6.40 -12.32
N ARG A 245 -0.55 5.26 -12.72
CA ARG A 245 -0.95 4.18 -11.80
C ARG A 245 -0.48 2.80 -12.27
N GLU A 246 0.10 2.71 -13.46
CA GLU A 246 0.48 1.45 -14.09
C GLU A 246 1.98 1.41 -14.34
N LEU A 247 2.58 0.24 -14.08
CA LEU A 247 4.00 -0.02 -14.31
C LEU A 247 4.16 -1.10 -15.36
N TYR A 248 4.89 -0.81 -16.44
CA TYR A 248 5.22 -1.82 -17.43
C TYR A 248 6.07 -2.91 -16.80
N GLY A 249 5.83 -4.17 -17.18
CA GLY A 249 6.58 -5.33 -16.70
C GLY A 249 6.11 -5.88 -15.34
N LEU A 250 5.30 -5.16 -14.58
CA LEU A 250 4.90 -5.61 -13.22
C LEU A 250 4.16 -6.96 -13.25
N TRP A 251 3.31 -7.18 -14.25
CA TRP A 251 2.67 -8.48 -14.48
C TRP A 251 3.72 -9.59 -14.68
N GLN A 252 4.70 -9.36 -15.55
CA GLN A 252 5.78 -10.31 -15.85
C GLN A 252 6.66 -10.57 -14.62
N VAL A 253 6.95 -9.54 -13.81
CA VAL A 253 7.68 -9.71 -12.55
C VAL A 253 6.93 -10.63 -11.61
N ARG A 254 5.62 -10.45 -11.44
CA ARG A 254 4.77 -11.30 -10.60
C ARG A 254 4.72 -12.75 -11.08
N GLN A 255 4.72 -12.97 -12.40
CA GLN A 255 4.75 -14.31 -12.98
C GLN A 255 6.12 -15.00 -12.78
N ALA A 256 7.21 -14.23 -12.86
CA ALA A 256 8.56 -14.77 -12.77
C ALA A 256 9.05 -14.99 -11.33
N ASN A 257 8.42 -14.38 -10.32
CA ASN A 257 8.89 -14.37 -8.94
C ASN A 257 7.77 -14.67 -7.95
N GLN A 258 7.90 -15.75 -7.16
CA GLN A 258 6.96 -16.06 -6.07
C GLN A 258 7.03 -15.05 -4.93
N LYS A 259 8.25 -14.61 -4.59
CA LYS A 259 8.55 -13.54 -3.64
C LYS A 259 9.38 -12.49 -4.35
N ILE A 260 8.89 -11.25 -4.36
CA ILE A 260 9.59 -10.13 -4.98
C ILE A 260 10.36 -9.40 -3.88
N GLU A 261 11.65 -9.71 -3.75
CA GLU A 261 12.51 -9.09 -2.73
C GLU A 261 12.83 -7.64 -3.04
N ARG A 262 12.97 -7.32 -4.33
CA ARG A 262 13.22 -5.97 -4.82
C ARG A 262 12.54 -5.70 -6.15
N LEU A 263 12.27 -4.44 -6.43
CA LEU A 263 11.90 -3.94 -7.76
C LEU A 263 12.94 -2.97 -8.29
N ILE A 264 13.22 -3.04 -9.59
CA ILE A 264 14.14 -2.13 -10.29
C ILE A 264 13.32 -1.28 -11.26
N VAL A 265 13.15 0.00 -10.95
CA VAL A 265 12.44 0.97 -11.77
C VAL A 265 13.39 1.56 -12.79
N VAL A 266 13.07 1.38 -14.08
CA VAL A 266 13.79 1.92 -15.24
C VAL A 266 12.86 2.83 -16.06
N GLU A 267 13.40 3.49 -17.08
CA GLU A 267 12.64 4.48 -17.86
C GLU A 267 11.82 3.90 -19.02
N GLY A 268 12.30 2.83 -19.65
CA GLY A 268 11.75 2.34 -20.91
C GLY A 268 11.33 0.88 -20.94
N TYR A 269 10.44 0.57 -21.90
CA TYR A 269 10.00 -0.80 -22.19
C TYR A 269 11.17 -1.73 -22.54
N MET A 270 12.09 -1.22 -23.37
CA MET A 270 13.25 -1.99 -23.82
C MET A 270 14.21 -2.28 -22.67
N ASP A 271 14.35 -1.37 -21.72
CA ASP A 271 15.19 -1.60 -20.53
C ASP A 271 14.66 -2.77 -19.72
N VAL A 272 13.33 -2.82 -19.51
CA VAL A 272 12.68 -3.96 -18.82
C VAL A 272 12.87 -5.25 -19.59
N VAL A 273 12.59 -5.26 -20.90
CA VAL A 273 12.71 -6.48 -21.72
C VAL A 273 14.16 -6.97 -21.76
N SER A 274 15.13 -6.07 -21.91
CA SER A 274 16.55 -6.42 -21.91
C SER A 274 17.02 -6.92 -20.54
N LEU A 275 16.60 -6.30 -19.43
CA LEU A 275 16.93 -6.82 -18.10
C LEU A 275 16.37 -8.24 -17.91
N PHE A 276 15.13 -8.51 -18.36
CA PHE A 276 14.56 -9.85 -18.36
C PHE A 276 15.34 -10.84 -19.23
N GLN A 277 15.78 -10.42 -20.42
CA GLN A 277 16.60 -11.23 -21.33
C GLN A 277 17.88 -11.74 -20.66
N PHE A 278 18.49 -10.91 -19.80
CA PHE A 278 19.69 -11.26 -19.06
C PHE A 278 19.42 -11.90 -17.69
N GLY A 279 18.15 -12.21 -17.37
CA GLY A 279 17.75 -12.88 -16.12
C GLY A 279 17.51 -11.95 -14.94
N VAL A 280 17.52 -10.63 -15.14
CA VAL A 280 17.12 -9.63 -14.14
C VAL A 280 15.60 -9.43 -14.22
N THR A 281 14.85 -10.38 -13.66
CA THR A 281 13.38 -10.51 -13.80
C THR A 281 12.57 -9.63 -12.83
N GLN A 282 13.19 -8.60 -12.26
CA GLN A 282 12.62 -7.71 -11.23
C GLN A 282 12.44 -6.27 -11.74
N ALA A 283 12.61 -6.07 -13.06
CA ALA A 283 12.54 -4.76 -13.70
C ALA A 283 11.11 -4.34 -14.03
N VAL A 284 10.80 -3.06 -13.79
CA VAL A 284 9.55 -2.40 -14.17
C VAL A 284 9.84 -1.01 -14.71
N ALA A 285 8.96 -0.44 -15.53
CA ALA A 285 9.15 0.92 -16.07
C ALA A 285 7.92 1.80 -15.88
N THR A 286 8.16 3.10 -15.68
CA THR A 286 7.11 4.11 -15.82
C THR A 286 6.78 4.35 -17.29
N LEU A 287 5.58 4.86 -17.56
CA LEU A 287 5.01 4.89 -18.92
C LEU A 287 5.16 6.27 -19.57
N GLY A 288 6.41 6.75 -19.64
CA GLY A 288 6.75 8.08 -20.16
C GLY A 288 6.33 9.21 -19.22
N THR A 289 6.26 8.93 -17.93
CA THR A 289 5.91 9.87 -16.85
C THR A 289 6.93 9.73 -15.72
N ALA A 290 7.07 10.78 -14.90
CA ALA A 290 7.82 10.67 -13.66
C ALA A 290 7.11 9.67 -12.72
N THR A 291 7.86 9.06 -11.80
CA THR A 291 7.29 8.27 -10.71
C THR A 291 6.28 9.13 -9.95
N THR A 292 5.07 8.59 -9.73
CA THR A 292 3.97 9.25 -9.02
C THR A 292 3.84 8.66 -7.60
N PRO A 293 3.08 9.31 -6.70
CA PRO A 293 2.73 8.73 -5.41
C PRO A 293 2.02 7.37 -5.52
N GLU A 294 1.18 7.18 -6.54
CA GLU A 294 0.50 5.91 -6.80
C GLU A 294 1.47 4.83 -7.27
N HIS A 295 2.47 5.18 -8.11
CA HIS A 295 3.56 4.26 -8.44
C HIS A 295 4.35 3.88 -7.19
N ALA A 296 4.71 4.84 -6.33
CA ALA A 296 5.44 4.55 -5.09
C ALA A 296 4.68 3.56 -4.20
N GLU A 297 3.37 3.75 -4.02
CA GLU A 297 2.54 2.81 -3.27
C GLU A 297 2.49 1.43 -3.93
N LEU A 298 2.33 1.39 -5.27
CA LEU A 298 2.32 0.14 -6.02
C LEU A 298 3.65 -0.63 -5.91
N LEU A 299 4.79 0.07 -5.96
CA LEU A 299 6.12 -0.51 -5.82
C LEU A 299 6.28 -1.15 -4.43
N PHE A 300 6.03 -0.39 -3.35
CA PHE A 300 6.22 -0.89 -1.98
C PHE A 300 5.19 -1.93 -1.53
N ARG A 301 4.06 -2.03 -2.22
CA ARG A 301 3.13 -3.15 -2.02
C ARG A 301 3.68 -4.46 -2.57
N ASN A 302 4.49 -4.40 -3.62
CA ASN A 302 5.02 -5.58 -4.27
C ASN A 302 6.39 -6.00 -3.72
N ALA A 303 7.26 -5.05 -3.34
CA ALA A 303 8.58 -5.33 -2.78
C ALA A 303 8.95 -4.37 -1.64
N PRO A 304 9.69 -4.85 -0.61
CA PRO A 304 10.22 -3.97 0.44
C PRO A 304 11.31 -3.03 -0.08
N ASP A 305 12.14 -3.49 -1.04
CA ASP A 305 13.26 -2.73 -1.57
C ASP A 305 12.99 -2.26 -2.99
N VAL A 306 13.21 -0.97 -3.25
CA VAL A 306 12.97 -0.34 -4.55
C VAL A 306 14.23 0.36 -5.04
N TYR A 307 14.74 -0.05 -6.20
CA TYR A 307 15.90 0.55 -6.86
C TYR A 307 15.43 1.39 -8.04
N PHE A 308 15.73 2.68 -8.03
CA PHE A 308 15.52 3.56 -9.17
C PHE A 308 16.80 3.62 -9.98
N CYS A 309 16.78 3.05 -11.19
CA CYS A 309 17.90 3.03 -12.11
C CYS A 309 17.63 4.03 -13.24
N PHE A 310 18.34 5.16 -13.20
CA PHE A 310 18.20 6.26 -14.14
C PHE A 310 19.51 6.52 -14.89
N ASP A 311 19.38 7.20 -16.02
CA ASP A 311 20.53 7.66 -16.80
C ASP A 311 21.42 8.60 -15.95
N GLY A 312 22.73 8.62 -16.23
CA GLY A 312 23.73 9.39 -15.47
C GLY A 312 23.63 10.91 -15.55
N ASP A 313 22.82 11.39 -16.50
CA ASP A 313 22.75 12.77 -16.89
C ASP A 313 21.90 13.63 -15.93
N ASN A 314 21.79 14.92 -16.23
CA ASN A 314 21.01 15.85 -15.42
C ASN A 314 19.48 15.56 -15.48
N ALA A 315 18.99 14.95 -16.57
CA ALA A 315 17.59 14.57 -16.68
C ALA A 315 17.27 13.38 -15.76
N GLY A 316 18.14 12.36 -15.75
CA GLY A 316 18.05 11.21 -14.86
C GLY A 316 18.12 11.62 -13.39
N ARG A 317 18.99 12.56 -13.00
CA ARG A 317 19.00 13.10 -11.62
C ARG A 317 17.72 13.83 -11.23
N LYS A 318 17.14 14.63 -12.14
CA LYS A 318 15.84 15.28 -11.92
C LYS A 318 14.71 14.26 -11.79
N ALA A 319 14.76 13.17 -12.56
CA ALA A 319 13.82 12.05 -12.42
C ALA A 319 14.00 11.35 -11.06
N GLY A 320 15.25 11.14 -10.63
CA GLY A 320 15.64 10.69 -9.30
C GLY A 320 15.00 11.51 -8.19
N TRP A 321 15.14 12.84 -8.23
CA TRP A 321 14.54 13.72 -7.24
C TRP A 321 13.01 13.62 -7.18
N ARG A 322 12.34 13.61 -8.34
CA ARG A 322 10.88 13.44 -8.41
C ARG A 322 10.41 12.09 -7.86
N ALA A 323 11.18 11.03 -8.11
CA ALA A 323 10.89 9.72 -7.55
C ALA A 323 11.08 9.70 -6.03
N LEU A 324 12.13 10.36 -5.52
CA LEU A 324 12.34 10.55 -4.09
C LEU A 324 11.15 11.26 -3.44
N GLU A 325 10.69 12.38 -4.01
CA GLU A 325 9.53 13.13 -3.49
C GLU A 325 8.28 12.27 -3.41
N SER A 326 8.05 11.41 -4.41
CA SER A 326 6.90 10.48 -4.42
C SER A 326 7.03 9.35 -3.40
N VAL A 327 8.26 8.95 -3.07
CA VAL A 327 8.57 7.84 -2.17
C VAL A 327 8.57 8.25 -0.70
N LEU A 328 9.01 9.46 -0.36
CA LEU A 328 9.15 9.94 1.03
C LEU A 328 7.90 9.67 1.89
N PRO A 329 6.66 9.98 1.45
CA PRO A 329 5.46 9.74 2.25
C PRO A 329 5.11 8.26 2.46
N ARG A 330 5.78 7.37 1.72
CA ARG A 330 5.57 5.92 1.74
C ARG A 330 6.67 5.17 2.47
N MET A 331 7.69 5.84 3.00
CA MET A 331 8.82 5.25 3.73
C MET A 331 8.44 4.86 5.18
N LYS A 332 7.65 3.79 5.30
CA LYS A 332 7.36 3.12 6.58
C LYS A 332 8.49 2.14 6.95
N ASP A 333 8.50 1.69 8.20
CA ASP A 333 9.47 0.70 8.68
C ASP A 333 9.49 -0.55 7.76
N GLY A 334 10.71 -1.02 7.45
CA GLY A 334 10.93 -2.18 6.58
C GLY A 334 10.92 -1.89 5.07
N ARG A 335 10.70 -0.64 4.65
CA ARG A 335 10.82 -0.22 3.23
C ARG A 335 12.16 0.46 2.98
N GLN A 336 12.78 0.17 1.83
CA GLN A 336 14.04 0.78 1.42
C GLN A 336 13.96 1.28 -0.02
N ALA A 337 14.61 2.42 -0.28
CA ALA A 337 14.74 2.97 -1.61
C ALA A 337 16.19 3.34 -1.91
N PHE A 338 16.61 3.05 -3.14
CA PHE A 338 17.97 3.23 -3.62
C PHE A 338 17.96 3.90 -4.99
N PHE A 339 19.01 4.66 -5.30
CA PHE A 339 19.17 5.39 -6.54
C PHE A 339 20.48 4.96 -7.21
N LEU A 340 20.37 4.35 -8.39
CA LEU A 340 21.48 3.97 -9.25
C LEU A 340 21.48 4.88 -10.47
N PHE A 341 22.45 5.80 -10.53
CA PHE A 341 22.72 6.60 -11.71
C PHE A 341 23.79 5.91 -12.54
N LEU A 342 23.46 5.59 -13.80
CA LEU A 342 24.39 4.94 -14.72
C LEU A 342 25.47 5.91 -15.22
N PRO A 343 26.55 5.44 -15.87
CA PRO A 343 27.49 6.34 -16.54
C PRO A 343 26.81 7.17 -17.64
N ASP A 344 27.38 8.35 -17.94
CA ASP A 344 26.84 9.23 -18.98
C ASP A 344 26.76 8.52 -20.34
N GLY A 345 25.59 8.61 -20.98
CA GLY A 345 25.33 7.99 -22.29
C GLY A 345 24.98 6.50 -22.25
N GLU A 346 24.86 5.91 -21.07
CA GLU A 346 24.43 4.53 -20.87
C GLU A 346 23.01 4.45 -20.30
N ASP A 347 22.24 3.47 -20.77
CA ASP A 347 20.92 3.10 -20.25
C ASP A 347 20.96 1.66 -19.69
N PRO A 348 19.92 1.18 -18.97
CA PRO A 348 19.94 -0.18 -18.44
C PRO A 348 20.04 -1.25 -19.54
N ASP A 349 19.47 -1.00 -20.73
CA ASP A 349 19.60 -1.85 -21.92
C ASP A 349 21.08 -2.01 -22.35
N THR A 350 21.84 -0.92 -22.46
CA THR A 350 23.25 -0.98 -22.88
C THR A 350 24.16 -1.53 -21.80
N ILE A 351 23.96 -1.18 -20.53
CA ILE A 351 24.80 -1.66 -19.42
C ILE A 351 24.67 -3.17 -19.25
N VAL A 352 23.44 -3.70 -19.17
CA VAL A 352 23.27 -5.14 -18.89
C VAL A 352 23.83 -6.00 -20.02
N ARG A 353 23.78 -5.52 -21.27
CA ARG A 353 24.40 -6.21 -22.42
C ARG A 353 25.91 -6.21 -22.36
N LYS A 354 26.51 -5.07 -21.97
CA LYS A 354 27.97 -4.91 -21.90
C LYS A 354 28.57 -5.73 -20.77
N GLU A 355 27.93 -5.76 -19.62
CA GLU A 355 28.53 -6.27 -18.37
C GLU A 355 27.88 -7.56 -17.86
N GLY A 356 26.69 -7.90 -18.34
CA GLY A 356 25.91 -9.04 -17.88
C GLY A 356 25.21 -8.80 -16.54
N ALA A 357 24.31 -9.72 -16.19
CA ALA A 357 23.46 -9.60 -15.01
C ALA A 357 24.22 -9.58 -13.68
N GLN A 358 25.32 -10.34 -13.57
CA GLN A 358 26.10 -10.38 -12.33
C GLN A 358 26.74 -9.03 -12.01
N ALA A 359 27.30 -8.35 -13.02
CA ALA A 359 27.88 -7.02 -12.84
C ALA A 359 26.79 -5.96 -12.59
N PHE A 360 25.65 -6.05 -13.28
CA PHE A 360 24.50 -5.21 -13.01
C PHE A 360 24.02 -5.34 -11.56
N ASP A 361 23.98 -6.56 -11.02
CA ASP A 361 23.64 -6.80 -9.61
C ASP A 361 24.65 -6.18 -8.63
N GLN A 362 25.94 -6.17 -8.97
CA GLN A 362 26.95 -5.46 -8.18
C GLN A 362 26.75 -3.95 -8.18
N ARG A 363 26.32 -3.37 -9.32
CA ARG A 363 25.94 -1.94 -9.37
C ARG A 363 24.75 -1.64 -8.47
N LEU A 364 23.73 -2.50 -8.47
CA LEU A 364 22.58 -2.35 -7.57
C LEU A 364 23.00 -2.39 -6.09
N LYS A 365 23.92 -3.27 -5.71
CA LYS A 365 24.48 -3.31 -4.33
C LYS A 365 25.21 -2.04 -3.93
N GLN A 366 25.70 -1.27 -4.90
CA GLN A 366 26.38 0.01 -4.69
C GLN A 366 25.46 1.22 -4.89
N ALA A 367 24.16 1.00 -5.15
CA ALA A 367 23.20 2.07 -5.37
C ALA A 367 23.09 2.96 -4.13
N THR A 368 22.99 4.27 -4.36
CA THR A 368 22.95 5.28 -3.29
C THR A 368 21.65 5.16 -2.50
N PRO A 369 21.69 4.93 -1.18
CA PRO A 369 20.48 4.92 -0.37
C PRO A 369 19.73 6.25 -0.41
N LEU A 370 18.40 6.20 -0.27
CA LEU A 370 17.54 7.40 -0.30
C LEU A 370 18.02 8.50 0.64
N SER A 371 18.44 8.14 1.86
CA SER A 371 18.91 9.11 2.85
C SER A 371 20.13 9.89 2.36
N GLN A 372 21.12 9.20 1.81
CA GLN A 372 22.30 9.82 1.25
C GLN A 372 21.96 10.69 0.04
N PHE A 373 21.19 10.15 -0.91
CA PHE A 373 20.78 10.92 -2.10
C PHE A 373 19.99 12.19 -1.73
N PHE A 374 19.10 12.10 -0.73
CA PHE A 374 18.36 13.25 -0.19
C PHE A 374 19.31 14.35 0.29
N PHE A 375 20.25 14.02 1.19
CA PHE A 375 21.13 15.02 1.79
C PHE A 375 22.17 15.56 0.81
N ASP A 376 22.65 14.73 -0.12
CA ASP A 376 23.59 15.14 -1.16
C ASP A 376 22.94 16.20 -2.09
N GLU A 377 21.73 15.95 -2.59
CA GLU A 377 21.01 16.92 -3.42
C GLU A 377 20.49 18.12 -2.60
N MET A 378 20.13 17.92 -1.34
CA MET A 378 19.70 19.02 -0.47
C MET A 378 20.82 20.00 -0.14
N SER A 379 22.03 19.48 0.05
CA SER A 379 23.21 20.28 0.39
C SER A 379 23.92 20.85 -0.84
N ARG A 380 23.50 20.43 -2.04
CA ARG A 380 24.07 20.91 -3.30
C ARG A 380 23.98 22.42 -3.39
N GLU A 381 25.11 23.05 -3.70
CA GLU A 381 25.27 24.52 -3.79
C GLU A 381 24.99 25.27 -2.47
N ILE A 382 24.97 24.57 -1.32
CA ILE A 382 24.88 25.18 0.00
C ILE A 382 26.22 25.07 0.72
N ASN A 383 26.76 26.22 1.16
CA ASN A 383 27.96 26.22 2.01
C ASN A 383 27.58 25.88 3.46
N LEU A 384 27.73 24.61 3.84
CA LEU A 384 27.43 24.14 5.20
C LEU A 384 28.41 24.62 6.27
N HIS A 385 29.46 25.38 5.91
CA HIS A 385 30.36 25.99 6.89
C HIS A 385 29.83 27.32 7.45
N THR A 386 28.78 27.91 6.87
CA THR A 386 28.16 29.14 7.37
C THR A 386 26.86 28.88 8.12
N LEU A 387 26.51 29.78 9.03
CA LEU A 387 25.21 29.71 9.73
C LEU A 387 24.04 29.84 8.76
N ASP A 388 24.14 30.74 7.78
CA ASP A 388 23.12 30.93 6.74
C ASP A 388 22.92 29.69 5.87
N GLY A 389 24.01 29.00 5.51
CA GLY A 389 23.93 27.76 4.73
C GLY A 389 23.28 26.63 5.52
N LYS A 390 23.66 26.46 6.79
CA LYS A 390 23.02 25.50 7.69
C LYS A 390 21.53 25.80 7.90
N ALA A 391 21.18 27.07 8.08
CA ALA A 391 19.78 27.51 8.21
C ALA A 391 18.99 27.23 6.92
N ARG A 392 19.57 27.51 5.75
CA ARG A 392 18.96 27.23 4.44
C ARG A 392 18.72 25.74 4.23
N LEU A 393 19.68 24.88 4.55
CA LEU A 393 19.48 23.43 4.48
C LEU A 393 18.34 22.98 5.40
N ALA A 394 18.32 23.47 6.66
CA ALA A 394 17.27 23.15 7.61
C ALA A 394 15.88 23.58 7.12
N GLU A 395 15.75 24.80 6.59
CA GLU A 395 14.50 25.35 6.06
C GLU A 395 13.99 24.54 4.86
N ARG A 396 14.88 24.15 3.95
CA ARG A 396 14.55 23.35 2.75
C ARG A 396 14.19 21.90 3.07
N ALA A 397 14.88 21.28 4.02
CA ALA A 397 14.72 19.86 4.33
C ALA A 397 13.51 19.56 5.23
N ARG A 398 13.21 20.42 6.21
CA ARG A 398 12.15 20.18 7.21
C ARG A 398 10.78 19.85 6.61
N PRO A 399 10.25 20.57 5.59
CA PRO A 399 8.94 20.28 5.02
C PRO A 399 8.86 18.91 4.34
N LEU A 400 9.96 18.42 3.78
CA LEU A 400 10.02 17.10 3.13
C LEU A 400 10.19 15.98 4.15
N LEU A 401 11.03 16.19 5.17
CA LEU A 401 11.15 15.21 6.27
C LEU A 401 9.85 15.06 7.07
N ALA A 402 9.03 16.10 7.16
CA ALA A 402 7.73 16.05 7.81
C ALA A 402 6.71 15.16 7.07
N GLN A 403 6.95 14.83 5.80
CA GLN A 403 6.09 13.91 5.05
C GLN A 403 6.38 12.45 5.35
N ILE A 404 7.56 12.14 5.89
CA ILE A 404 7.95 10.76 6.23
C ILE A 404 7.06 10.29 7.39
N PRO A 405 6.41 9.12 7.29
CA PRO A 405 5.66 8.53 8.39
C PRO A 405 6.49 8.41 9.68
N GLU A 406 5.84 8.45 10.84
CA GLU A 406 6.51 8.20 12.11
C GLU A 406 7.13 6.79 12.12
N GLY A 407 8.38 6.71 12.57
CA GLY A 407 9.17 5.48 12.53
C GLY A 407 10.67 5.76 12.64
N ALA A 408 11.45 4.70 12.81
CA ALA A 408 12.89 4.80 13.06
C ALA A 408 13.63 5.53 11.92
N PHE A 409 13.19 5.31 10.67
CA PHE A 409 13.78 5.98 9.51
C PHE A 409 13.59 7.51 9.56
N GLY A 410 12.38 7.98 9.86
CA GLY A 410 12.09 9.41 9.98
C GLY A 410 12.90 10.09 11.08
N ASP A 411 13.09 9.41 12.21
CA ASP A 411 13.89 9.91 13.33
C ASP A 411 15.38 9.99 12.99
N LEU A 412 15.92 8.98 12.32
CA LEU A 412 17.31 8.98 11.84
C LEU A 412 17.55 10.10 10.79
N MET A 413 16.59 10.34 9.90
CA MET A 413 16.67 11.46 8.94
C MET A 413 16.68 12.82 9.65
N LYS A 414 15.82 13.03 10.66
CA LYS A 414 15.81 14.26 11.47
C LYS A 414 17.12 14.43 12.26
N GLN A 415 17.66 13.34 12.80
CA GLN A 415 18.95 13.34 13.50
C GLN A 415 20.09 13.72 12.56
N GLU A 416 20.10 13.19 11.35
CA GLU A 416 21.12 13.53 10.35
C GLU A 416 21.03 15.00 9.91
N LEU A 417 19.81 15.55 9.75
CA LEU A 417 19.63 16.98 9.51
C LEU A 417 20.17 17.82 10.68
N ALA A 418 19.91 17.41 11.93
CA ALA A 418 20.44 18.08 13.11
C ALA A 418 21.97 17.99 13.17
N ARG A 419 22.57 16.87 12.76
CA ARG A 419 24.02 16.69 12.67
C ARG A 419 24.65 17.64 11.64
N LEU A 420 24.06 17.77 10.46
CA LEU A 420 24.55 18.63 9.39
C LEU A 420 24.38 20.12 9.70
N THR A 421 23.25 20.50 10.30
CA THR A 421 22.88 21.92 10.48
C THR A 421 23.16 22.46 11.87
N GLY A 422 23.25 21.61 12.89
CA GLY A 422 23.26 22.00 14.31
C GLY A 422 21.92 22.55 14.81
N VAL A 423 20.90 22.69 13.96
CA VAL A 423 19.60 23.28 14.30
C VAL A 423 18.67 22.18 14.81
N GLY A 424 18.14 22.33 16.03
CA GLY A 424 17.29 21.31 16.66
C GLY A 424 18.05 20.28 17.49
N ALA A 425 19.38 20.42 17.62
CA ALA A 425 20.12 19.86 18.73
C ALA A 425 19.68 20.58 20.01
N THR A 426 18.55 20.17 20.59
CA THR A 426 18.30 20.45 22.00
C THR A 426 19.50 19.89 22.76
N ALA A 427 20.08 20.70 23.62
CA ALA A 427 21.07 20.29 24.58
C ALA A 427 20.47 19.17 25.46
N SER A 428 20.59 17.92 25.02
CA SER A 428 20.32 16.76 25.83
C SER A 428 21.40 15.73 25.53
N ALA A 429 22.21 15.48 26.57
CA ALA A 429 23.29 14.53 26.69
C ALA A 429 24.70 15.06 26.39
N GLN A 430 25.20 15.90 27.31
CA GLN A 430 26.55 15.66 27.83
C GLN A 430 26.64 14.18 28.22
N GLN A 431 27.40 13.42 27.43
CA GLN A 431 27.81 12.07 27.74
C GLN A 431 28.61 12.09 29.05
N SER A 432 27.92 11.88 30.16
CA SER A 432 28.53 11.32 31.36
C SER A 432 28.47 9.80 31.18
N ALA A 433 29.65 9.17 31.16
CA ALA A 433 29.84 7.75 31.01
C ALA A 433 28.92 6.95 31.96
N PRO A 434 28.38 5.79 31.53
CA PRO A 434 27.57 4.97 32.40
C PRO A 434 28.45 4.36 33.48
N ARG A 435 28.38 4.92 34.70
CA ARG A 435 28.81 4.19 35.89
C ARG A 435 27.84 3.03 36.07
N LEU A 436 28.36 1.81 35.90
CA LEU A 436 27.73 0.56 36.32
C LEU A 436 27.26 0.70 37.77
N ARG A 437 25.97 1.01 37.96
CA ARG A 437 25.29 0.79 39.23
C ARG A 437 24.62 -0.56 39.14
N LEU A 438 25.07 -1.48 39.99
CA LEU A 438 24.39 -2.73 40.29
C LEU A 438 22.91 -2.43 40.60
N PRO A 439 21.95 -3.17 40.01
CA PRO A 439 20.56 -2.97 40.34
C PRO A 439 20.31 -3.41 41.77
N ALA A 440 20.03 -2.45 42.64
CA ALA A 440 19.35 -2.71 43.89
C ALA A 440 17.99 -3.31 43.55
N ARG A 441 17.70 -4.50 44.09
CA ARG A 441 16.37 -5.13 44.03
C ARG A 441 15.36 -4.20 44.71
N VAL A 442 14.71 -3.36 43.91
CA VAL A 442 13.46 -2.70 44.29
C VAL A 442 12.36 -3.57 43.68
N GLY A 443 11.55 -4.19 44.52
CA GLY A 443 10.40 -4.97 44.08
C GLY A 443 9.53 -4.12 43.14
N ALA A 444 9.22 -4.67 41.98
CA ALA A 444 8.35 -4.04 41.01
C ALA A 444 6.99 -3.73 41.69
N PRO A 445 6.47 -2.49 41.62
CA PRO A 445 5.08 -2.26 41.99
C PRO A 445 4.22 -3.01 40.96
N THR A 446 3.35 -3.89 41.45
CA THR A 446 2.29 -4.52 40.64
C THR A 446 1.50 -3.42 39.92
N GLN A 447 1.68 -3.33 38.60
CA GLN A 447 0.93 -2.40 37.74
C GLN A 447 -0.57 -2.66 37.93
N LYS A 448 -1.30 -1.72 38.53
CA LYS A 448 -2.77 -1.76 38.52
C LYS A 448 -3.21 -1.74 37.05
N ARG A 449 -3.96 -2.77 36.63
CA ARG A 449 -4.49 -2.86 35.26
C ARG A 449 -5.40 -1.65 35.01
N SER A 450 -5.22 -0.98 33.87
CA SER A 450 -6.13 0.10 33.45
C SER A 450 -7.52 -0.48 33.20
N LEU A 451 -8.54 0.08 33.86
CA LEU A 451 -9.94 -0.31 33.72
C LEU A 451 -10.40 -0.26 32.25
N VAL A 452 -10.13 0.87 31.58
CA VAL A 452 -10.46 1.06 30.16
C VAL A 452 -9.81 -0.01 29.28
N ARG A 453 -8.52 -0.31 29.51
CA ARG A 453 -7.80 -1.34 28.75
C ARG A 453 -8.38 -2.73 28.98
N ALA A 454 -8.81 -3.04 30.21
CA ALA A 454 -9.43 -4.32 30.54
C ALA A 454 -10.77 -4.49 29.82
N SER A 455 -11.64 -3.47 29.83
CA SER A 455 -12.91 -3.50 29.10
C SER A 455 -12.70 -3.70 27.60
N ILE A 456 -11.80 -2.94 26.98
CA ILE A 456 -11.49 -3.07 25.55
C ILE A 456 -10.96 -4.49 25.24
N ALA A 457 -10.10 -5.05 26.09
CA ALA A 457 -9.59 -6.40 25.90
C ALA A 457 -10.70 -7.44 25.94
N ILE A 458 -11.63 -7.35 26.90
CA ILE A 458 -12.78 -8.26 27.02
C ILE A 458 -13.68 -8.16 25.77
N LEU A 459 -14.02 -6.94 25.35
CA LEU A 459 -14.83 -6.71 24.15
C LEU A 459 -14.19 -7.27 22.89
N LEU A 460 -12.86 -7.18 22.77
CA LEU A 460 -12.15 -7.78 21.63
C LEU A 460 -12.10 -9.31 21.68
N GLN A 461 -12.21 -9.95 22.85
CA GLN A 461 -12.37 -11.42 22.91
C GLN A 461 -13.77 -11.85 22.48
N ARG A 462 -14.79 -11.11 22.92
CA ARG A 462 -16.19 -11.46 22.73
C ARG A 462 -17.03 -10.17 22.65
N PRO A 463 -17.21 -9.59 21.44
CA PRO A 463 -17.90 -8.32 21.29
C PRO A 463 -19.32 -8.34 21.88
N SER A 464 -20.06 -9.43 21.67
CA SER A 464 -21.44 -9.62 22.14
C SER A 464 -21.65 -9.43 23.66
N LEU A 465 -20.59 -9.50 24.47
CA LEU A 465 -20.68 -9.21 25.92
C LEU A 465 -21.12 -7.77 26.22
N ALA A 466 -20.89 -6.82 25.31
CA ALA A 466 -21.39 -5.45 25.47
C ALA A 466 -22.93 -5.40 25.63
N MET A 467 -23.64 -6.36 25.03
CA MET A 467 -25.10 -6.44 25.10
C MET A 467 -25.62 -6.88 26.48
N SER A 468 -24.74 -7.36 27.36
CA SER A 468 -25.09 -7.71 28.74
C SER A 468 -25.13 -6.51 29.68
N LEU A 469 -24.60 -5.36 29.27
CA LEU A 469 -24.57 -4.14 30.10
C LEU A 469 -25.96 -3.48 30.10
N GLU A 470 -26.53 -3.31 31.28
CA GLU A 470 -27.85 -2.66 31.45
C GLU A 470 -27.70 -1.13 31.52
N GLY A 471 -28.46 -0.42 30.68
CA GLY A 471 -28.52 1.05 30.70
C GLY A 471 -27.59 1.75 29.70
N VAL A 472 -27.68 3.08 29.66
CA VAL A 472 -26.85 3.94 28.81
C VAL A 472 -25.66 4.43 29.64
N HIS A 473 -24.51 3.79 29.46
CA HIS A 473 -23.24 4.23 30.04
C HIS A 473 -22.59 5.28 29.13
N ASP A 474 -22.66 6.55 29.53
CA ASP A 474 -22.01 7.67 28.86
C ASP A 474 -20.82 8.13 29.70
N PHE A 475 -19.61 7.94 29.17
CA PHE A 475 -18.35 8.30 29.83
C PHE A 475 -17.71 9.55 29.25
N SER A 476 -18.42 10.35 28.45
CA SER A 476 -17.87 11.51 27.72
C SER A 476 -17.19 12.56 28.60
N GLY A 477 -17.53 12.63 29.89
CA GLY A 477 -16.88 13.52 30.87
C GLY A 477 -15.61 12.97 31.54
N LEU A 478 -15.27 11.69 31.33
CA LEU A 478 -14.20 11.02 32.07
C LEU A 478 -12.83 11.31 31.43
N ARG A 479 -11.87 11.82 32.21
CA ARG A 479 -10.53 12.15 31.70
C ARG A 479 -9.57 10.96 31.82
N LEU A 480 -9.93 9.85 31.19
CA LEU A 480 -9.08 8.65 31.10
C LEU A 480 -8.61 8.39 29.67
N PRO A 481 -7.32 8.05 29.46
CA PRO A 481 -6.84 7.65 28.14
C PRO A 481 -7.61 6.46 27.58
N GLY A 482 -8.12 6.60 26.35
CA GLY A 482 -8.82 5.54 25.61
C GLY A 482 -10.31 5.39 25.91
N ILE A 483 -10.92 6.29 26.71
CA ILE A 483 -12.35 6.20 27.03
C ILE A 483 -13.25 6.40 25.80
N ASP A 484 -12.88 7.32 24.90
CA ASP A 484 -13.62 7.57 23.66
C ASP A 484 -13.66 6.32 22.78
N LEU A 485 -12.54 5.60 22.71
CA LEU A 485 -12.45 4.35 21.97
C LEU A 485 -13.32 3.25 22.61
N LEU A 486 -13.37 3.17 23.94
CA LEU A 486 -14.25 2.21 24.62
C LEU A 486 -15.73 2.52 24.33
N MET A 487 -16.13 3.79 24.36
CA MET A 487 -17.50 4.19 24.01
C MET A 487 -17.84 3.85 22.56
N GLU A 488 -16.94 4.17 21.61
CA GLU A 488 -17.12 3.84 20.19
C GLU A 488 -17.28 2.33 19.97
N LEU A 489 -16.50 1.50 20.67
CA LEU A 489 -16.62 0.04 20.61
C LEU A 489 -17.97 -0.45 21.17
N LEU A 490 -18.42 0.07 22.32
CA LEU A 490 -19.71 -0.30 22.91
C LEU A 490 -20.88 0.07 21.98
N ASP A 491 -20.85 1.27 21.40
CA ASP A 491 -21.89 1.73 20.49
C ASP A 491 -21.90 0.95 19.18
N LEU A 492 -20.73 0.61 18.65
CA LEU A 492 -20.61 -0.20 17.44
C LEU A 492 -21.19 -1.61 17.66
N VAL A 493 -20.93 -2.24 18.80
CA VAL A 493 -21.54 -3.54 19.12
C VAL A 493 -23.05 -3.42 19.32
N ARG A 494 -23.55 -2.36 19.97
CA ARG A 494 -25.00 -2.13 20.11
C ARG A 494 -25.70 -1.99 18.76
N GLN A 495 -25.04 -1.33 17.80
CA GLN A 495 -25.54 -1.20 16.43
C GLN A 495 -25.43 -2.51 15.63
N ARG A 496 -24.46 -3.37 15.96
CA ARG A 496 -24.17 -4.64 15.28
C ARG A 496 -23.90 -5.77 16.29
N PRO A 497 -24.95 -6.36 16.92
CA PRO A 497 -24.78 -7.31 18.03
C PRO A 497 -23.98 -8.58 17.68
N GLU A 498 -24.00 -8.98 16.41
CA GLU A 498 -23.32 -10.17 15.89
C GLU A 498 -21.93 -9.88 15.29
N ILE A 499 -21.38 -8.68 15.49
CA ILE A 499 -20.07 -8.33 14.94
C ILE A 499 -18.97 -9.23 15.53
N SER A 500 -18.19 -9.88 14.66
CA SER A 500 -17.04 -10.70 15.07
C SER A 500 -15.86 -9.82 15.46
N THR A 501 -14.90 -10.36 16.23
CA THR A 501 -13.64 -9.66 16.52
C THR A 501 -12.92 -9.24 15.24
N GLY A 502 -12.86 -10.11 14.23
CA GLY A 502 -12.26 -9.77 12.93
C GLY A 502 -12.95 -8.59 12.24
N ALA A 503 -14.29 -8.62 12.16
CA ALA A 503 -15.07 -7.53 11.56
C ALA A 503 -14.95 -6.22 12.36
N LEU A 504 -14.93 -6.32 13.69
CA LEU A 504 -14.69 -5.19 14.59
C LEU A 504 -13.33 -4.56 14.32
N LEU A 505 -12.27 -5.35 14.14
CA LEU A 505 -10.94 -4.84 13.79
C LEU A 505 -10.90 -4.22 12.38
N GLU A 506 -11.60 -4.82 11.41
CA GLU A 506 -11.67 -4.30 10.03
C GLU A 506 -12.33 -2.91 9.99
N HIS A 507 -13.31 -2.63 10.87
CA HIS A 507 -13.90 -1.30 11.01
C HIS A 507 -12.87 -0.21 11.32
N PHE A 508 -11.79 -0.56 12.02
CA PHE A 508 -10.69 0.36 12.37
C PHE A 508 -9.50 0.27 11.39
N ALA A 509 -9.63 -0.38 10.23
CA ALA A 509 -8.49 -0.67 9.33
C ALA A 509 -7.65 0.55 8.91
N GLU A 510 -8.25 1.74 8.81
CA GLU A 510 -7.58 2.99 8.43
C GLU A 510 -7.29 3.94 9.62
N ARG A 511 -7.45 3.44 10.85
CA ARG A 511 -7.36 4.22 12.09
C ARG A 511 -6.04 3.94 12.83
N GLN A 512 -5.60 4.91 13.63
CA GLN A 512 -4.30 4.84 14.34
C GLN A 512 -4.35 3.83 15.51
N GLU A 513 -5.55 3.64 16.06
CA GLU A 513 -5.89 2.80 17.20
C GLU A 513 -5.79 1.30 16.86
N LEU A 514 -5.85 0.95 15.57
CA LEU A 514 -5.89 -0.41 15.06
C LEU A 514 -4.76 -1.29 15.61
N ALA A 515 -3.52 -0.79 15.58
CA ALA A 515 -2.35 -1.55 16.04
C ALA A 515 -2.46 -1.95 17.52
N ALA A 516 -3.04 -1.08 18.35
CA ALA A 516 -3.26 -1.36 19.76
C ALA A 516 -4.39 -2.38 19.97
N LEU A 517 -5.50 -2.23 19.23
CA LEU A 517 -6.63 -3.17 19.27
C LEU A 517 -6.21 -4.58 18.84
N GLN A 518 -5.43 -4.70 17.77
CA GLN A 518 -4.94 -6.00 17.30
C GLN A 518 -4.05 -6.69 18.32
N LYS A 519 -3.15 -5.94 18.96
CA LYS A 519 -2.30 -6.46 20.02
C LYS A 519 -3.12 -6.94 21.23
N LEU A 520 -4.24 -6.28 21.54
CA LEU A 520 -5.15 -6.71 22.61
C LEU A 520 -5.96 -7.94 22.20
N ALA A 521 -6.47 -8.00 20.97
CA ALA A 521 -7.25 -9.13 20.45
C ALA A 521 -6.43 -10.44 20.37
N ALA A 522 -5.12 -10.33 20.09
CA ALA A 522 -4.20 -11.46 20.03
C ALA A 522 -3.78 -12.02 21.41
N GLN A 523 -4.04 -11.30 22.52
CA GLN A 523 -3.74 -11.80 23.86
C GLN A 523 -4.75 -12.87 24.28
N GLU A 524 -4.29 -13.88 25.02
CA GLU A 524 -5.17 -14.78 25.76
C GLU A 524 -5.58 -14.11 27.08
N LEU A 525 -6.89 -13.98 27.30
CA LEU A 525 -7.42 -13.59 28.61
C LEU A 525 -7.68 -14.84 29.46
N PRO A 526 -7.26 -14.86 30.72
CA PRO A 526 -7.62 -15.94 31.63
C PRO A 526 -9.13 -15.91 31.91
N GLY A 527 -9.73 -17.08 32.16
CA GLY A 527 -11.14 -17.21 32.48
C GLY A 527 -12.00 -17.68 31.31
N ASP A 528 -13.31 -17.57 31.50
CA ASP A 528 -14.36 -17.91 30.54
C ASP A 528 -15.35 -16.75 30.34
N GLU A 529 -16.30 -16.93 29.43
CA GLU A 529 -17.31 -15.93 29.08
C GLU A 529 -18.11 -15.44 30.29
N HIS A 530 -18.39 -16.32 31.27
CA HIS A 530 -19.08 -15.94 32.49
C HIS A 530 -18.22 -15.01 33.36
N SER A 531 -16.96 -15.38 33.58
CA SER A 531 -16.02 -14.55 34.34
C SER A 531 -15.74 -13.19 33.67
N TRP A 532 -15.65 -13.16 32.34
CA TRP A 532 -15.46 -11.92 31.58
C TRP A 532 -16.69 -11.02 31.62
N THR A 533 -17.89 -11.60 31.65
CA THR A 533 -19.14 -10.83 31.83
C THR A 533 -19.13 -10.11 33.18
N LEU A 534 -18.81 -10.84 34.26
CA LEU A 534 -18.73 -10.26 35.60
C LEU A 534 -17.64 -9.19 35.70
N GLU A 535 -16.47 -9.42 35.12
CA GLU A 535 -15.38 -8.45 35.09
C GLU A 535 -15.76 -7.19 34.29
N LEU A 536 -16.42 -7.34 33.14
CA LEU A 536 -16.89 -6.20 32.34
C LEU A 536 -17.90 -5.34 33.10
N HIS A 537 -18.85 -5.98 33.80
CA HIS A 537 -19.85 -5.29 34.64
C HIS A 537 -19.19 -4.52 35.79
N ASP A 538 -18.27 -5.14 36.52
CA ASP A 538 -17.56 -4.49 37.63
C ASP A 538 -16.71 -3.31 37.13
N VAL A 539 -16.00 -3.47 36.02
CA VAL A 539 -15.18 -2.40 35.45
C VAL A 539 -16.05 -1.22 34.99
N VAL A 540 -17.18 -1.48 34.33
CA VAL A 540 -18.11 -0.43 33.90
C VAL A 540 -18.69 0.32 35.11
N ALA A 541 -19.13 -0.39 36.14
CA ALA A 541 -19.62 0.23 37.38
C ALA A 541 -18.53 1.10 38.06
N GLN A 542 -17.27 0.66 38.02
CA GLN A 542 -16.14 1.44 38.54
C GLN A 542 -15.88 2.71 37.72
N LEU A 543 -16.05 2.66 36.38
CA LEU A 543 -15.91 3.83 35.51
C LEU A 543 -17.03 4.86 35.78
N ASP A 544 -18.28 4.41 35.94
CA ASP A 544 -19.41 5.26 36.34
C ASP A 544 -19.12 5.96 37.67
N LYS A 545 -18.62 5.21 38.67
CA LYS A 545 -18.23 5.77 39.97
C LYS A 545 -17.08 6.78 39.86
N GLN A 546 -16.12 6.55 38.97
CA GLN A 546 -15.02 7.49 38.72
C GLN A 546 -15.49 8.77 38.04
N LEU A 547 -16.43 8.69 37.11
CA LEU A 547 -17.01 9.85 36.42
C LEU A 547 -17.68 10.79 37.43
N LEU A 548 -18.53 10.23 38.30
CA LEU A 548 -19.20 11.01 39.35
C LEU A 548 -18.19 11.65 40.31
N ARG A 549 -17.16 10.90 40.73
CA ARG A 549 -16.10 11.43 41.62
C ARG A 549 -15.33 12.57 40.97
N GLN A 550 -14.92 12.40 39.71
CA GLN A 550 -14.20 13.44 38.98
C GLN A 550 -15.03 14.73 38.90
N ARG A 551 -16.33 14.61 38.63
CA ARG A 551 -17.22 15.77 38.54
C ARG A 551 -17.39 16.47 39.90
N VAL A 552 -17.50 15.70 40.98
CA VAL A 552 -17.50 16.24 42.35
C VAL A 552 -16.18 16.99 42.64
N GLU A 553 -15.03 16.41 42.30
CA GLU A 553 -13.73 17.07 42.50
C GLU A 553 -13.60 18.37 41.69
N GLU A 554 -14.13 18.42 40.47
CA GLU A 554 -14.18 19.63 39.64
C GLU A 554 -15.03 20.72 40.27
N LEU A 555 -16.24 20.37 40.74
CA LEU A 555 -17.12 21.31 41.43
C LEU A 555 -16.49 21.78 42.76
N GLN A 556 -15.79 20.91 43.49
CA GLN A 556 -15.05 21.30 44.70
C GLN A 556 -13.89 22.24 44.38
N ALA A 557 -13.18 22.02 43.27
CA ALA A 557 -12.15 22.93 42.79
C ALA A 557 -12.73 24.28 42.37
N LYS A 558 -13.85 24.30 41.64
CA LYS A 558 -14.59 25.51 41.26
C LYS A 558 -15.04 26.30 42.49
N GLN A 559 -15.57 25.60 43.50
CA GLN A 559 -15.96 26.18 44.78
C GLN A 559 -14.80 26.91 45.46
N ARG A 560 -13.61 26.30 45.49
CA ARG A 560 -12.40 26.90 46.08
C ARG A 560 -11.89 28.11 45.29
N ALA A 561 -12.04 28.11 43.97
CA ALA A 561 -11.48 29.14 43.10
C ALA A 561 -12.35 30.40 42.99
N GLN A 562 -13.67 30.24 42.83
CA GLN A 562 -14.57 31.34 42.48
C GLN A 562 -15.97 31.24 43.10
N GLY A 563 -16.21 30.26 43.98
CA GLY A 563 -17.54 29.94 44.49
C GLY A 563 -18.38 29.12 43.49
N LEU A 564 -19.52 28.61 43.96
CA LEU A 564 -20.49 27.87 43.15
C LEU A 564 -21.77 28.69 43.02
N ASP A 565 -22.37 28.68 41.82
CA ASP A 565 -23.72 29.20 41.63
C ASP A 565 -24.77 28.20 42.17
N ASP A 566 -26.06 28.56 42.14
CA ASP A 566 -27.12 27.70 42.68
C ASP A 566 -27.35 26.43 41.85
N THR A 567 -26.99 26.45 40.56
CA THR A 567 -27.04 25.28 39.67
C THR A 567 -25.94 24.28 40.05
N ASP A 568 -24.71 24.76 40.21
CA ASP A 568 -23.56 23.96 40.63
C ASP A 568 -23.77 23.34 42.02
N LYS A 569 -24.36 24.08 42.97
CA LYS A 569 -24.67 23.56 44.32
C LYS A 569 -25.71 22.45 44.26
N TYR A 570 -26.72 22.60 43.41
CA TYR A 570 -27.72 21.58 43.18
C TYR A 570 -27.08 20.33 42.54
N GLU A 571 -26.29 20.52 41.48
CA GLU A 571 -25.55 19.45 40.80
C GLU A 571 -24.66 18.67 41.78
N MET A 572 -23.85 19.38 42.59
CA MET A 572 -22.99 18.77 43.61
C MET A 572 -23.79 17.90 44.60
N ARG A 573 -24.96 18.37 45.05
CA ARG A 573 -25.81 17.63 45.99
C ARG A 573 -26.36 16.35 45.37
N GLU A 574 -26.80 16.40 44.12
CA GLU A 574 -27.32 15.23 43.42
C GLU A 574 -26.20 14.22 43.10
N LEU A 575 -25.01 14.69 42.69
CA LEU A 575 -23.85 13.81 42.47
C LEU A 575 -23.38 13.10 43.74
N LEU A 576 -23.39 13.78 44.89
CA LEU A 576 -23.03 13.17 46.18
C LEU A 576 -24.08 12.13 46.63
N LYS A 577 -25.37 12.36 46.36
CA LYS A 577 -26.41 11.35 46.59
C LYS A 577 -26.23 10.14 45.68
N ALA A 578 -25.96 10.35 44.40
CA ALA A 578 -25.71 9.28 43.43
C ALA A 578 -24.49 8.42 43.85
N LEU A 579 -23.41 9.06 44.30
CA LEU A 579 -22.22 8.36 44.81
C LEU A 579 -22.47 7.58 46.11
N ALA A 580 -23.45 7.97 46.92
CA ALA A 580 -23.83 7.25 48.13
C ALA A 580 -24.76 6.05 47.85
N ALA A 581 -25.42 6.04 46.69
CA ALA A 581 -26.28 4.95 46.22
C ALA A 581 -25.51 3.84 45.45
N LEU A 582 -24.27 4.13 45.02
CA LEU A 582 -23.33 3.23 44.32
C LEU A 582 -22.20 2.76 45.23
#